data_AF-D9PMJ2-F1
#
_entry.id   AF-D9PMJ2-F1
#
_cell.length_a   1.000
_cell.length_b   1.000
_cell.length_c   1.000
_cell.angle_alpha   90.00
_cell.angle_beta   90.00
_cell.angle_gamma   90.00
#
_symmetry.space_group_name_H-M   'P 1'
#
loop_
_entity.id
_entity.type
_entity.pdbx_description
1 polymer ?
#
loop_
_entity_poly.entity_id
_entity_poly.type
_entity_poly.pdbx_seq_one_letter_code
_entity_poly.pdbx_strand_id
1 'polypeptide(L)'
;SLPDDGDAGDLKTKIFEKYCDALKAEKNPVLRESMVFNLYYAKELFAENQQAKIDELYEIIAPSKPPYTKWFKDGKKDLKISWRSGTGDHANDEFLKRDSDALIQYHGFKMVTDEYGHRVLKKEFAVDGKQTKVTIDFRVDNCTMFDNMDDPDTGIVVYAGHSDIGRNIRNSMANAQDQQGAKLLFIDLCSGKDGLFRMRDRYPDAQVVTTFDSSYYGWGEAEGGRAFNAMLEGIAARSDWKALDEAMKGVVGWGHALDRNYLTPIQTLVRRRLLDTDHDGQADVLDRLVDFNLMKPEMSTENEFSPVKPNHPINKLDGINVQTAAMTINTLVGYNTTLESLASLSRVVADGFFVPAKGEEDVIVKFIEDKDQKLLMKGSSGTATAFRMKINGNFAHMSEEVLRTVTCYEFNKLMAETYPEEYFDEGDWPEGFNDQAKARLMGLVFAASNLVFDMNDNYWSMHPRDKVVWDNLLKYVGVPDIDPEKLFKFIYGIGSDGDTHHDYTGSTRVLSEFLKMLTPDEIEALKQ
;
A
#
# COMPACT_ATOMS: atom_id res chain seq x y z
N SER A 1 -0.48 36.76 -3.25
CA SER A 1 -0.31 36.79 -1.79
C SER A 1 -0.95 38.05 -1.25
N LEU A 2 -1.43 38.03 0.00
CA LEU A 2 -1.75 39.28 0.72
C LEU A 2 -0.44 40.00 1.05
N PRO A 3 -0.42 41.34 1.08
CA PRO A 3 0.75 42.12 1.52
C PRO A 3 1.19 41.72 2.93
N ASP A 4 2.50 41.75 3.18
CA ASP A 4 3.09 41.45 4.50
C ASP A 4 3.11 42.68 5.43
N ASP A 5 2.77 43.85 4.91
CA ASP A 5 2.79 45.14 5.60
C ASP A 5 1.39 45.76 5.73
N GLY A 6 1.30 46.78 6.61
CA GLY A 6 0.07 47.52 6.90
C GLY A 6 -1.05 46.65 7.48
N ASP A 7 -2.29 47.14 7.37
CA ASP A 7 -3.48 46.48 7.94
C ASP A 7 -3.68 45.05 7.42
N ALA A 8 -3.24 44.77 6.19
CA ALA A 8 -3.33 43.44 5.59
C ALA A 8 -2.32 42.44 6.21
N GLY A 9 -1.09 42.87 6.45
CA GLY A 9 -0.08 42.08 7.17
C GLY A 9 -0.48 41.80 8.63
N ASP A 10 -1.06 42.79 9.30
CA ASP A 10 -1.60 42.65 10.65
C ASP A 10 -2.76 41.63 10.70
N LEU A 11 -3.69 41.70 9.75
CA LEU A 11 -4.78 40.74 9.65
C LEU A 11 -4.27 39.32 9.40
N LYS A 12 -3.31 39.16 8.48
CA LYS A 12 -2.67 37.87 8.17
C LYS A 12 -2.01 37.27 9.41
N THR A 13 -1.30 38.08 10.19
CA THR A 13 -0.68 37.63 11.45
C THR A 13 -1.71 37.17 12.48
N LYS A 14 -2.79 37.95 12.68
CA LYS A 14 -3.89 37.57 13.59
C LYS A 14 -4.59 36.29 13.15
N ILE A 15 -4.78 36.08 11.84
CA ILE A 15 -5.37 34.84 11.29
C ILE A 15 -4.44 33.66 11.57
N PHE A 16 -3.14 33.80 11.31
CA PHE A 16 -2.15 32.77 11.58
C PHE A 16 -2.13 32.37 13.06
N GLU A 17 -2.12 33.34 13.97
CA GLU A 17 -2.17 33.08 15.42
C GLU A 17 -3.43 32.33 15.83
N LYS A 18 -4.61 32.79 15.38
CA LYS A 18 -5.89 32.10 15.61
C LYS A 18 -5.89 30.67 15.08
N TYR A 19 -5.28 30.46 13.90
CA TYR A 19 -5.16 29.13 13.32
C TYR A 19 -4.28 28.21 14.18
N CYS A 20 -3.12 28.72 14.63
CA CYS A 20 -2.26 27.97 15.55
C CYS A 20 -2.96 27.64 16.88
N ASP A 21 -3.77 28.56 17.41
CA ASP A 21 -4.52 28.34 18.65
C ASP A 21 -5.62 27.30 18.46
N ALA A 22 -6.34 27.35 17.34
CA ALA A 22 -7.33 26.33 16.97
C ALA A 22 -6.67 24.94 16.82
N LEU A 23 -5.52 24.87 16.14
CA LEU A 23 -4.76 23.64 15.95
C LEU A 23 -4.29 23.04 17.29
N LYS A 24 -3.84 23.87 18.23
CA LYS A 24 -3.47 23.41 19.59
C LYS A 24 -4.66 22.92 20.40
N ALA A 25 -5.84 23.50 20.19
CA ALA A 25 -7.07 23.12 20.87
C ALA A 25 -7.75 21.90 20.24
N GLU A 26 -7.41 21.56 18.99
CA GLU A 26 -8.00 20.46 18.25
C GLU A 26 -7.66 19.11 18.90
N LYS A 27 -8.70 18.31 19.14
CA LYS A 27 -8.62 17.00 19.81
C LYS A 27 -8.77 15.85 18.83
N ASN A 28 -9.40 16.09 17.68
CA ASN A 28 -9.51 15.11 16.61
C ASN A 28 -8.16 14.99 15.88
N PRO A 29 -7.50 13.82 15.92
CA PRO A 29 -6.18 13.64 15.33
C PRO A 29 -6.18 13.85 13.80
N VAL A 30 -7.23 13.40 13.11
CA VAL A 30 -7.38 13.54 11.65
C VAL A 30 -7.49 15.00 11.25
N LEU A 31 -8.37 15.76 11.89
CA LEU A 31 -8.52 17.19 11.61
C LEU A 31 -7.22 17.94 11.91
N ARG A 32 -6.61 17.67 13.07
CA ARG A 32 -5.35 18.30 13.46
C ARG A 32 -4.25 18.02 12.44
N GLU A 33 -4.16 16.79 11.93
CA GLU A 33 -3.18 16.42 10.91
C GLU A 33 -3.41 17.11 9.57
N SER A 34 -4.65 17.15 9.11
CA SER A 34 -5.03 17.89 7.90
C SER A 34 -4.74 19.39 8.04
N MET A 35 -5.02 19.97 9.21
CA MET A 35 -4.72 21.37 9.50
C MET A 35 -3.22 21.66 9.43
N VAL A 36 -2.38 20.81 10.03
CA VAL A 36 -0.92 20.97 9.97
C VAL A 36 -0.40 20.84 8.54
N PHE A 37 -0.88 19.83 7.81
CA PHE A 37 -0.43 19.57 6.44
C PHE A 37 -0.75 20.72 5.50
N ASN A 38 -2.00 21.22 5.52
CA ASN A 38 -2.42 22.35 4.70
C ASN A 38 -1.66 23.64 5.04
N LEU A 39 -1.40 23.86 6.33
CA LEU A 39 -0.59 25.01 6.78
C LEU A 39 0.85 24.91 6.27
N TYR A 40 1.45 23.72 6.30
CA TYR A 40 2.80 23.47 5.79
C TYR A 40 2.88 23.65 4.27
N TYR A 41 1.88 23.19 3.52
CA TYR A 41 1.84 23.38 2.07
C TYR A 41 1.72 24.87 1.67
N ALA A 42 1.07 25.67 2.52
CA ALA A 42 0.98 27.11 2.37
C ALA A 42 2.18 27.89 2.96
N LYS A 43 3.21 27.21 3.50
CA LYS A 43 4.31 27.83 4.28
C LYS A 43 4.98 29.01 3.58
N GLU A 44 5.25 28.89 2.28
CA GLU A 44 5.92 29.94 1.48
C GLU A 44 5.09 31.24 1.39
N LEU A 45 3.80 31.18 1.73
CA LEU A 45 2.94 32.35 1.78
C LEU A 45 3.10 33.16 3.07
N PHE A 46 3.88 32.72 4.05
CA PHE A 46 4.03 33.36 5.37
C PHE A 46 5.42 33.97 5.59
N ALA A 47 5.54 34.88 6.57
CA ALA A 47 6.82 35.50 6.94
C ALA A 47 7.77 34.49 7.63
N GLU A 48 9.09 34.73 7.60
CA GLU A 48 10.11 33.79 8.11
C GLU A 48 9.85 33.31 9.56
N ASN A 49 9.41 34.20 10.45
CA ASN A 49 9.09 33.85 11.84
C ASN A 49 7.87 32.92 11.94
N GLN A 50 6.89 33.08 11.06
CA GLN A 50 5.72 32.20 10.97
C GLN A 50 6.11 30.86 10.35
N GLN A 51 6.96 30.88 9.32
CA GLN A 51 7.50 29.67 8.70
C GLN A 51 8.23 28.76 9.71
N ALA A 52 9.05 29.33 10.61
CA ALA A 52 9.70 28.56 11.67
C ALA A 52 8.68 27.88 12.61
N LYS A 53 7.59 28.58 12.95
CA LYS A 53 6.51 28.00 13.77
C LYS A 53 5.71 26.94 13.01
N ILE A 54 5.56 27.08 11.69
CA ILE A 54 4.96 26.04 10.84
C ILE A 54 5.83 24.77 10.86
N ASP A 55 7.15 24.90 10.80
CA ASP A 55 8.08 23.77 10.92
C ASP A 55 7.95 23.06 12.27
N GLU A 56 7.84 23.81 13.37
CA GLU A 56 7.59 23.23 14.70
C GLU A 56 6.27 22.45 14.77
N LEU A 57 5.21 22.95 14.13
CA LEU A 57 3.91 22.27 14.10
C LEU A 57 3.94 21.02 13.22
N TYR A 58 4.81 20.98 12.21
CA TYR A 58 4.93 19.86 11.27
C TYR A 58 5.32 18.55 11.98
N GLU A 59 6.04 18.65 13.10
CA GLU A 59 6.40 17.53 13.98
C GLU A 59 5.19 16.71 14.46
N ILE A 60 3.98 17.29 14.43
CA ILE A 60 2.73 16.58 14.79
C ILE A 60 2.43 15.45 13.80
N ILE A 61 2.69 15.68 12.51
CA ILE A 61 2.31 14.74 11.43
C ILE A 61 3.51 14.01 10.85
N ALA A 62 4.69 14.59 11.01
CA ALA A 62 5.97 14.06 10.58
C ALA A 62 6.94 14.20 11.76
N PRO A 63 6.84 13.34 12.79
CA PRO A 63 7.76 13.43 13.92
C PRO A 63 9.19 13.35 13.39
N SER A 64 10.08 14.24 13.83
CA SER A 64 11.49 14.23 13.43
C SER A 64 12.25 13.05 13.99
N LYS A 65 11.73 12.37 15.03
CA LYS A 65 12.42 11.28 15.71
C LYS A 65 11.48 10.11 16.02
N PRO A 66 12.01 8.88 16.07
CA PRO A 66 11.35 7.79 16.78
C PRO A 66 11.05 8.17 18.23
N PRO A 67 10.15 7.46 18.93
CA PRO A 67 9.65 7.83 20.25
C PRO A 67 10.65 7.54 21.38
N TYR A 68 11.88 8.03 21.24
CA TYR A 68 13.00 7.85 22.18
C TYR A 68 12.68 8.31 23.59
N THR A 69 11.92 9.41 23.73
CA THR A 69 11.52 9.94 25.04
C THR A 69 10.62 8.99 25.81
N LYS A 70 9.94 8.07 25.11
CA LYS A 70 9.11 7.02 25.69
C LYS A 70 9.92 5.74 25.91
N TRP A 71 10.66 5.29 24.89
CA TRP A 71 11.44 4.05 24.97
C TRP A 71 12.59 4.09 25.98
N PHE A 72 13.27 5.23 26.10
CA PHE A 72 14.47 5.39 26.92
C PHE A 72 14.24 6.33 28.11
N LYS A 73 12.96 6.46 28.52
CA LYS A 73 12.56 7.23 29.69
C LYS A 73 13.30 6.71 30.94
N ASP A 74 13.63 7.61 31.86
CA ASP A 74 14.22 7.28 33.17
C ASP A 74 15.55 6.49 33.06
N GLY A 75 16.26 6.66 31.94
CA GLY A 75 17.54 5.99 31.70
C GLY A 75 17.41 4.52 31.25
N LYS A 76 16.20 4.06 30.90
CA LYS A 76 15.99 2.73 30.29
C LYS A 76 16.89 2.60 29.06
N LYS A 77 17.54 1.44 28.94
CA LYS A 77 18.44 1.10 27.83
C LYS A 77 17.88 -0.02 26.95
N ASP A 78 16.90 -0.76 27.45
CA ASP A 78 16.34 -1.92 26.78
C ASP A 78 15.29 -1.50 25.74
N LEU A 79 15.47 -1.99 24.52
CA LEU A 79 14.51 -1.88 23.43
C LEU A 79 14.07 -3.30 23.05
N LYS A 80 12.81 -3.64 23.35
CA LYS A 80 12.21 -4.91 22.95
C LYS A 80 11.52 -4.77 21.61
N ILE A 81 11.68 -5.80 20.79
CA ILE A 81 11.18 -5.88 19.43
C ILE A 81 10.41 -7.19 19.28
N SER A 82 9.15 -7.11 18.86
CA SER A 82 8.36 -8.26 18.44
C SER A 82 8.54 -8.41 16.93
N TRP A 83 9.05 -9.54 16.46
CA TRP A 83 9.23 -9.83 15.04
C TRP A 83 8.38 -11.02 14.64
N ARG A 84 7.49 -10.81 13.68
CA ARG A 84 6.65 -11.85 13.10
C ARG A 84 7.11 -12.12 11.68
N SER A 85 7.33 -13.38 11.37
CA SER A 85 7.73 -13.84 10.06
C SER A 85 6.56 -14.59 9.44
N GLY A 86 6.17 -14.20 8.23
CA GLY A 86 5.26 -15.04 7.44
C GLY A 86 5.87 -16.42 7.20
N THR A 87 5.04 -17.40 6.88
CA THR A 87 5.52 -18.68 6.34
C THR A 87 5.89 -18.50 4.87
N GLY A 88 6.95 -19.13 4.40
CA GLY A 88 7.26 -19.17 2.97
C GLY A 88 6.24 -19.95 2.15
N ASP A 89 6.48 -20.04 0.84
CA ASP A 89 5.60 -20.67 -0.18
C ASP A 89 5.25 -22.16 0.11
N HIS A 90 5.88 -22.78 1.10
CA HIS A 90 5.66 -24.16 1.53
C HIS A 90 5.43 -24.32 3.04
N ALA A 91 4.85 -23.31 3.69
CA ALA A 91 4.63 -23.30 5.14
C ALA A 91 5.93 -23.50 5.97
N ASN A 92 7.09 -23.17 5.38
CA ASN A 92 8.39 -23.28 6.01
C ASN A 92 8.74 -22.01 6.80
N ASP A 93 9.74 -22.11 7.67
CA ASP A 93 10.26 -21.00 8.47
C ASP A 93 11.27 -20.15 7.68
N GLU A 94 11.13 -20.06 6.36
CA GLU A 94 12.11 -19.42 5.47
C GLU A 94 12.45 -18.00 5.91
N PHE A 95 11.44 -17.14 6.10
CA PHE A 95 11.61 -15.77 6.55
C PHE A 95 12.25 -15.69 7.94
N LEU A 96 11.76 -16.51 8.88
CA LEU A 96 12.29 -16.57 10.23
C LEU A 96 13.78 -16.86 10.18
N LYS A 97 14.16 -17.93 9.49
CA LYS A 97 15.54 -18.40 9.43
C LYS A 97 16.41 -17.41 8.66
N ARG A 98 15.97 -16.96 7.48
CA ARG A 98 16.70 -15.99 6.64
C ARG A 98 17.02 -14.72 7.41
N ASP A 99 16.01 -14.10 8.01
CA ASP A 99 16.17 -12.79 8.64
C ASP A 99 16.94 -12.89 9.96
N SER A 100 16.66 -13.91 10.78
CA SER A 100 17.39 -14.12 12.04
C SER A 100 18.85 -14.55 11.81
N ASP A 101 19.12 -15.44 10.85
CA ASP A 101 20.49 -15.86 10.52
C ASP A 101 21.29 -14.70 9.95
N ALA A 102 20.68 -13.83 9.11
CA ALA A 102 21.35 -12.64 8.58
C ALA A 102 21.77 -11.67 9.69
N LEU A 103 20.90 -11.41 10.68
CA LEU A 103 21.26 -10.58 11.83
C LEU A 103 22.40 -11.15 12.67
N ILE A 104 22.49 -12.48 12.79
CA ILE A 104 23.59 -13.16 13.48
C ILE A 104 24.88 -13.04 12.66
N GLN A 105 24.82 -13.44 11.38
CA GLN A 105 25.98 -13.58 10.50
C GLN A 105 26.62 -12.24 10.15
N TYR A 106 25.79 -11.24 9.82
CA TYR A 106 26.27 -9.97 9.27
C TYR A 106 26.26 -8.84 10.29
N HIS A 107 25.36 -8.89 11.28
CA HIS A 107 25.13 -7.77 12.20
C HIS A 107 25.51 -8.07 13.65
N GLY A 108 26.08 -9.23 13.95
CA GLY A 108 26.65 -9.54 15.26
C GLY A 108 25.63 -9.71 16.39
N PHE A 109 24.37 -10.00 16.06
CA PHE A 109 23.39 -10.44 17.05
C PHE A 109 23.76 -11.82 17.60
N LYS A 110 23.40 -12.07 18.88
CA LYS A 110 23.59 -13.36 19.53
C LYS A 110 22.25 -14.02 19.77
N MET A 111 22.11 -15.26 19.31
CA MET A 111 20.95 -16.09 19.62
C MET A 111 21.01 -16.57 21.06
N VAL A 112 19.91 -16.40 21.80
CA VAL A 112 19.77 -16.86 23.20
C VAL A 112 18.72 -17.96 23.36
N THR A 113 17.79 -18.06 22.42
CA THR A 113 16.78 -19.12 22.33
C THR A 113 16.64 -19.52 20.86
N ASP A 114 16.56 -20.82 20.60
CA ASP A 114 16.33 -21.42 19.27
C ASP A 114 15.41 -22.63 19.44
N GLU A 115 14.14 -22.43 19.14
CA GLU A 115 13.09 -23.44 19.14
C GLU A 115 12.39 -23.37 17.79
N TYR A 116 11.75 -24.48 17.36
CA TYR A 116 11.03 -24.47 16.09
C TYR A 116 9.95 -23.39 16.09
N GLY A 117 10.02 -22.46 15.13
CA GLY A 117 9.11 -21.33 15.02
C GLY A 117 9.32 -20.18 16.01
N HIS A 118 10.38 -20.21 16.85
CA HIS A 118 10.66 -19.16 17.84
C HIS A 118 12.16 -18.98 18.10
N ARG A 119 12.67 -17.76 17.86
CA ARG A 119 14.08 -17.40 18.09
C ARG A 119 14.18 -16.09 18.84
N VAL A 120 15.08 -16.00 19.81
CA VAL A 120 15.34 -14.75 20.52
C VAL A 120 16.78 -14.31 20.28
N LEU A 121 16.94 -13.09 19.75
CA LEU A 121 18.24 -12.49 19.47
C LEU A 121 18.50 -11.30 20.41
N LYS A 122 19.77 -11.09 20.78
CA LYS A 122 20.22 -9.95 21.57
C LYS A 122 21.46 -9.29 20.99
N LYS A 123 21.52 -7.96 21.04
CA LYS A 123 22.70 -7.16 20.73
C LYS A 123 22.76 -5.92 21.62
N GLU A 124 23.95 -5.52 22.01
CA GLU A 124 24.19 -4.25 22.70
C GLU A 124 24.89 -3.30 21.74
N PHE A 125 24.30 -2.12 21.52
CA PHE A 125 24.89 -1.03 20.77
C PHE A 125 25.47 -0.02 21.75
N ALA A 126 26.71 0.42 21.48
CA ALA A 126 27.37 1.49 22.23
C ALA A 126 27.80 2.58 21.24
N VAL A 127 27.04 3.68 21.17
CA VAL A 127 27.27 4.79 20.24
C VAL A 127 27.26 6.10 21.02
N ASP A 128 28.31 6.92 20.86
CA ASP A 128 28.46 8.22 21.53
C ASP A 128 28.19 8.18 23.05
N GLY A 129 28.67 7.14 23.72
CA GLY A 129 28.48 6.93 25.16
C GLY A 129 27.07 6.50 25.58
N LYS A 130 26.13 6.34 24.63
CA LYS A 130 24.79 5.79 24.86
C LYS A 130 24.83 4.28 24.66
N GLN A 131 24.22 3.55 25.58
CA GLN A 131 24.03 2.10 25.48
C GLN A 131 22.58 1.80 25.15
N THR A 132 22.36 0.94 24.15
CA THR A 132 21.03 0.42 23.80
C THR A 132 21.10 -1.09 23.72
N LYS A 133 20.32 -1.78 24.55
CA LYS A 133 20.23 -3.24 24.60
C LYS A 133 19.00 -3.68 23.82
N VAL A 134 19.22 -4.26 22.64
CA VAL A 134 18.14 -4.72 21.77
C VAL A 134 17.86 -6.19 22.05
N THR A 135 16.59 -6.54 22.25
CA THR A 135 16.10 -7.93 22.25
C THR A 135 15.03 -8.07 21.18
N ILE A 136 15.18 -9.05 20.30
CA ILE A 136 14.22 -9.36 19.24
C ILE A 136 13.64 -10.74 19.50
N ASP A 137 12.32 -10.84 19.67
CA ASP A 137 11.55 -12.08 19.76
C ASP A 137 10.97 -12.37 18.37
N PHE A 138 11.61 -13.26 17.63
CA PHE A 138 11.16 -13.73 16.32
C PHE A 138 10.22 -14.92 16.45
N ARG A 139 9.07 -14.87 15.76
CA ARG A 139 8.13 -16.00 15.65
C ARG A 139 7.63 -16.16 14.22
N VAL A 140 7.45 -17.42 13.80
CA VAL A 140 6.69 -17.73 12.57
C VAL A 140 5.22 -17.66 12.91
N ASP A 141 4.47 -16.81 12.20
CA ASP A 141 3.02 -16.86 12.23
C ASP A 141 2.40 -16.08 11.06
N ASN A 142 1.40 -16.68 10.44
CA ASN A 142 0.57 -16.03 9.43
C ASN A 142 -0.67 -15.47 10.09
N CYS A 143 -0.99 -14.22 9.80
CA CYS A 143 -2.16 -13.50 10.30
C CYS A 143 -2.03 -12.87 11.70
N THR A 144 -0.86 -12.83 12.34
CA THR A 144 -0.63 -12.11 13.60
C THR A 144 0.43 -11.00 13.50
N MET A 145 0.48 -10.30 12.36
CA MET A 145 1.45 -9.22 12.08
C MET A 145 1.55 -8.16 13.19
N PHE A 146 0.45 -7.92 13.91
CA PHE A 146 0.31 -6.86 14.90
C PHE A 146 0.27 -7.38 16.35
N ASP A 147 0.75 -8.60 16.58
CA ASP A 147 0.97 -9.12 17.92
C ASP A 147 1.86 -8.18 18.76
N ASN A 148 1.57 -8.12 20.05
CA ASN A 148 2.29 -7.29 21.03
C ASN A 148 2.16 -5.78 20.76
N MET A 149 1.16 -5.38 19.97
CA MET A 149 0.76 -3.97 19.92
C MET A 149 0.20 -3.50 21.26
N ASP A 150 -0.38 -4.39 22.07
CA ASP A 150 -0.87 -4.12 23.41
C ASP A 150 0.19 -4.23 24.53
N ASP A 151 1.41 -4.68 24.23
CA ASP A 151 2.48 -4.79 25.22
C ASP A 151 3.19 -3.43 25.42
N PRO A 152 3.06 -2.74 26.56
CA PRO A 152 3.68 -1.43 26.78
C PRO A 152 5.21 -1.47 26.79
N ASP A 153 5.83 -2.64 26.93
CA ASP A 153 7.27 -2.82 26.97
C ASP A 153 7.90 -3.05 25.59
N THR A 154 7.10 -3.43 24.60
CA THR A 154 7.53 -3.63 23.21
C THR A 154 7.54 -2.28 22.49
N GLY A 155 8.72 -1.84 22.02
CA GLY A 155 8.87 -0.55 21.34
C GLY A 155 8.64 -0.65 19.83
N ILE A 156 9.08 -1.76 19.22
CA ILE A 156 9.00 -1.99 17.78
C ILE A 156 8.25 -3.28 17.51
N VAL A 157 7.28 -3.24 16.60
CA VAL A 157 6.62 -4.44 16.06
C VAL A 157 7.00 -4.55 14.59
N VAL A 158 7.53 -5.70 14.21
CA VAL A 158 8.07 -5.99 12.89
C VAL A 158 7.26 -7.13 12.28
N TYR A 159 6.94 -6.98 11.00
CA TYR A 159 6.54 -8.12 10.18
C TYR A 159 7.43 -8.21 8.95
N ALA A 160 7.89 -9.43 8.64
CA ALA A 160 8.61 -9.75 7.41
C ALA A 160 7.96 -10.96 6.73
N GLY A 161 7.55 -10.83 5.46
CA GLY A 161 6.88 -11.93 4.77
C GLY A 161 6.21 -11.51 3.48
N HIS A 162 5.45 -12.44 2.88
CA HIS A 162 4.69 -12.13 1.66
C HIS A 162 3.59 -11.11 2.00
N SER A 163 3.32 -10.16 1.09
CA SER A 163 2.16 -9.28 1.24
C SER A 163 0.85 -10.04 0.96
N ASP A 164 0.92 -11.09 0.14
CA ASP A 164 -0.23 -11.76 -0.46
C ASP A 164 -1.19 -10.73 -1.09
N ILE A 165 -0.63 -9.79 -1.86
CA ILE A 165 -1.37 -8.70 -2.52
C ILE A 165 -2.19 -7.91 -1.47
N GLY A 166 -1.50 -7.58 -0.37
CA GLY A 166 -2.03 -6.86 0.80
C GLY A 166 -2.97 -7.66 1.70
N ARG A 167 -3.25 -8.94 1.38
CA ARG A 167 -4.20 -9.77 2.14
C ARG A 167 -3.71 -10.04 3.55
N ASN A 168 -2.41 -10.21 3.75
CA ASN A 168 -1.85 -10.47 5.08
C ASN A 168 -2.12 -9.32 6.05
N ILE A 169 -1.94 -8.06 5.62
CA ILE A 169 -2.29 -6.90 6.46
C ILE A 169 -3.79 -6.91 6.78
N ARG A 170 -4.65 -7.12 5.77
CA ARG A 170 -6.12 -7.14 5.96
C ARG A 170 -6.55 -8.23 6.95
N ASN A 171 -6.04 -9.45 6.79
CA ASN A 171 -6.36 -10.57 7.66
C ASN A 171 -5.84 -10.35 9.09
N SER A 172 -4.63 -9.81 9.24
CA SER A 172 -4.07 -9.49 10.54
C SER A 172 -4.78 -8.35 11.26
N MET A 173 -5.36 -7.41 10.51
CA MET A 173 -6.13 -6.31 11.10
C MET A 173 -7.43 -6.78 11.77
N ALA A 174 -8.03 -7.89 11.32
CA ALA A 174 -9.27 -8.42 11.89
C ALA A 174 -9.14 -8.80 13.38
N ASN A 175 -7.94 -9.24 13.80
CA ASN A 175 -7.65 -9.65 15.19
C ASN A 175 -6.61 -8.74 15.87
N ALA A 176 -6.33 -7.58 15.28
CA ALA A 176 -5.33 -6.64 15.77
C ALA A 176 -5.67 -6.11 17.16
N GLN A 177 -4.74 -6.25 18.11
CA GLN A 177 -4.89 -5.75 19.48
C GLN A 177 -4.80 -4.22 19.54
N ASP A 178 -5.38 -3.59 20.57
CA ASP A 178 -5.24 -2.15 20.78
C ASP A 178 -3.79 -1.77 21.10
N GLN A 179 -3.34 -0.63 20.59
CA GLN A 179 -2.00 -0.13 20.88
C GLN A 179 -1.86 0.30 22.35
N GLN A 180 -0.78 -0.15 23.01
CA GLN A 180 -0.31 0.41 24.28
C GLN A 180 1.12 0.94 24.17
N GLY A 181 1.36 2.12 24.75
CA GLY A 181 2.67 2.76 24.69
C GLY A 181 2.99 3.31 23.29
N ALA A 182 4.22 3.80 23.14
CA ALA A 182 4.67 4.37 21.87
C ALA A 182 5.29 3.28 20.99
N LYS A 183 4.74 3.12 19.78
CA LYS A 183 5.10 2.05 18.85
C LYS A 183 5.76 2.58 17.60
N LEU A 184 6.66 1.77 17.06
CA LEU A 184 7.10 1.82 15.67
C LEU A 184 6.73 0.50 15.00
N LEU A 185 5.98 0.57 13.90
CA LEU A 185 5.75 -0.56 13.00
C LEU A 185 6.84 -0.57 11.94
N PHE A 186 7.47 -1.71 11.70
CA PHE A 186 8.35 -1.94 10.56
C PHE A 186 7.76 -3.09 9.72
N ILE A 187 7.26 -2.76 8.54
CA ILE A 187 6.50 -3.69 7.70
C ILE A 187 7.30 -3.96 6.43
N ASP A 188 7.94 -5.12 6.43
CA ASP A 188 8.83 -5.61 5.40
C ASP A 188 8.10 -6.64 4.51
N LEU A 189 7.59 -6.17 3.38
CA LEU A 189 6.73 -6.95 2.50
C LEU A 189 7.11 -6.79 1.04
N CYS A 190 6.61 -7.68 0.17
CA CYS A 190 6.71 -7.47 -1.28
C CYS A 190 6.06 -6.13 -1.69
N SER A 191 4.98 -5.74 -1.02
CA SER A 191 4.39 -4.40 -1.09
C SER A 191 3.66 -4.13 0.22
N GLY A 192 4.16 -3.21 1.05
CA GLY A 192 3.53 -2.86 2.33
C GLY A 192 2.76 -1.54 2.32
N LYS A 193 3.00 -0.70 1.30
CA LYS A 193 2.31 0.58 1.09
C LYS A 193 0.80 0.45 0.97
N ASP A 194 0.28 -0.69 0.52
CA ASP A 194 -1.15 -0.90 0.30
C ASP A 194 -1.98 -1.01 1.57
N GLY A 195 -1.38 -1.44 2.67
CA GLY A 195 -2.03 -1.50 3.98
C GLY A 195 -1.80 -0.27 4.85
N LEU A 196 -1.10 0.76 4.33
CA LEU A 196 -0.68 1.91 5.14
C LEU A 196 -1.86 2.65 5.79
N PHE A 197 -2.95 2.87 5.05
CA PHE A 197 -4.15 3.52 5.57
C PHE A 197 -4.81 2.70 6.68
N ARG A 198 -4.91 1.38 6.52
CA ARG A 198 -5.50 0.49 7.54
C ARG A 198 -4.69 0.47 8.83
N MET A 199 -3.35 0.45 8.70
CA MET A 199 -2.46 0.56 9.85
C MET A 199 -2.61 1.93 10.53
N ARG A 200 -2.79 2.99 9.74
CA ARG A 200 -3.00 4.33 10.27
C ARG A 200 -4.31 4.45 11.04
N ASP A 201 -5.40 3.89 10.50
CA ASP A 201 -6.72 3.88 11.13
C ASP A 201 -6.70 3.10 12.46
N ARG A 202 -6.06 1.93 12.46
CA ARG A 202 -5.99 1.08 13.66
C ARG A 202 -5.04 1.64 14.72
N TYR A 203 -3.93 2.23 14.27
CA TYR A 203 -2.81 2.66 15.12
C TYR A 203 -2.39 4.11 14.81
N PRO A 204 -3.25 5.09 15.12
CA PRO A 204 -3.02 6.50 14.79
C PRO A 204 -1.85 7.14 15.56
N ASP A 205 -1.37 6.51 16.63
CA ASP A 205 -0.21 6.98 17.39
C ASP A 205 1.09 6.21 17.05
N ALA A 206 1.00 5.14 16.25
CA ALA A 206 2.18 4.41 15.81
C ALA A 206 2.90 5.16 14.69
N GLN A 207 4.23 5.21 14.78
CA GLN A 207 5.05 5.54 13.63
C GLN A 207 5.14 4.30 12.74
N VAL A 208 5.14 4.46 11.42
CA VAL A 208 5.16 3.32 10.48
C VAL A 208 6.28 3.51 9.47
N VAL A 209 7.14 2.50 9.38
CA VAL A 209 8.08 2.27 8.28
C VAL A 209 7.55 1.09 7.49
N THR A 210 7.38 1.24 6.18
CA THR A 210 6.89 0.14 5.33
C THR A 210 7.55 0.17 3.95
N THR A 211 7.57 -0.98 3.28
CA THR A 211 8.09 -1.08 1.91
C THR A 211 7.15 -0.44 0.88
N PHE A 212 7.75 0.20 -0.12
CA PHE A 212 7.07 0.73 -1.30
C PHE A 212 6.96 -0.38 -2.35
N ASP A 213 8.08 -1.02 -2.65
CA ASP A 213 8.25 -2.16 -3.57
C ASP A 213 8.85 -3.36 -2.82
N SER A 214 9.16 -4.43 -3.54
CA SER A 214 9.64 -5.67 -2.92
C SER A 214 11.03 -5.50 -2.29
N SER A 215 11.17 -5.91 -1.03
CA SER A 215 12.45 -5.92 -0.29
C SER A 215 13.21 -7.25 -0.39
N TYR A 216 12.75 -8.15 -1.26
CA TYR A 216 13.29 -9.51 -1.40
C TYR A 216 14.63 -9.58 -2.14
N TYR A 217 15.12 -8.47 -2.67
CA TYR A 217 16.31 -8.45 -3.51
C TYR A 217 17.61 -8.46 -2.68
N GLY A 218 18.45 -9.48 -2.87
CA GLY A 218 19.79 -9.56 -2.30
C GLY A 218 20.39 -10.97 -2.26
N TRP A 219 21.68 -11.11 -2.58
CA TRP A 219 22.41 -12.38 -2.42
C TRP A 219 22.92 -12.50 -0.98
N GLY A 220 22.40 -13.45 -0.21
CA GLY A 220 22.82 -13.76 1.17
C GLY A 220 22.03 -13.04 2.26
N GLU A 221 21.79 -11.72 2.12
CA GLU A 221 20.96 -10.93 3.04
C GLU A 221 19.89 -10.14 2.28
N ALA A 222 18.62 -10.32 2.66
CA ALA A 222 17.50 -9.56 2.11
C ALA A 222 17.61 -8.05 2.43
N GLU A 223 17.02 -7.21 1.59
CA GLU A 223 17.03 -5.76 1.80
C GLU A 223 16.40 -5.35 3.15
N GLY A 224 15.36 -6.09 3.57
CA GLY A 224 14.73 -6.03 4.89
C GLY A 224 15.72 -5.98 6.06
N GLY A 225 16.57 -7.00 6.15
CA GLY A 225 17.56 -7.13 7.23
C GLY A 225 18.56 -5.96 7.28
N ARG A 226 19.04 -5.53 6.10
CA ARG A 226 19.97 -4.40 5.98
C ARG A 226 19.35 -3.09 6.44
N ALA A 227 18.18 -2.75 5.90
CA ALA A 227 17.48 -1.52 6.25
C ALA A 227 17.07 -1.51 7.72
N PHE A 228 16.59 -2.63 8.24
CA PHE A 228 16.24 -2.76 9.65
C PHE A 228 17.46 -2.56 10.57
N ASN A 229 18.62 -3.19 10.28
CA ASN A 229 19.81 -2.97 11.09
C ASN A 229 20.32 -1.51 11.00
N ALA A 230 20.31 -0.90 9.81
CA ALA A 230 20.65 0.52 9.66
C ALA A 230 19.75 1.43 10.50
N MET A 231 18.44 1.11 10.56
CA MET A 231 17.50 1.78 11.44
C MET A 231 17.85 1.59 12.92
N LEU A 232 18.19 0.37 13.35
CA LEU A 232 18.58 0.11 14.75
C LEU A 232 19.87 0.83 15.16
N GLU A 233 20.86 0.92 14.28
CA GLU A 233 22.10 1.67 14.51
C GLU A 233 21.83 3.16 14.72
N GLY A 234 20.99 3.75 13.86
CA GLY A 234 20.56 5.14 14.04
C GLY A 234 19.71 5.34 15.29
N ILE A 235 18.82 4.39 15.63
CA ILE A 235 18.07 4.41 16.89
C ILE A 235 19.02 4.38 18.10
N ALA A 236 20.07 3.57 18.06
CA ALA A 236 21.09 3.52 19.10
C ALA A 236 21.84 4.85 19.24
N ALA A 237 22.15 5.51 18.13
CA ALA A 237 22.75 6.86 18.10
C ALA A 237 21.77 7.98 18.55
N ARG A 238 20.46 7.69 18.53
CA ARG A 238 19.34 8.65 18.69
C ARG A 238 19.25 9.62 17.51
N SER A 239 19.51 9.13 16.30
CA SER A 239 19.37 9.86 15.05
C SER A 239 17.92 10.28 14.80
N ASP A 240 17.75 11.37 14.06
CA ASP A 240 16.45 11.77 13.54
C ASP A 240 16.04 10.90 12.34
N TRP A 241 14.78 11.01 11.93
CA TRP A 241 14.23 10.28 10.80
C TRP A 241 14.91 10.61 9.49
N LYS A 242 15.47 11.81 9.34
CA LYS A 242 16.21 12.18 8.13
C LYS A 242 17.49 11.34 8.02
N ALA A 243 18.26 11.25 9.09
CA ALA A 243 19.45 10.41 9.12
C ALA A 243 19.12 8.92 9.03
N LEU A 244 18.01 8.46 9.64
CA LEU A 244 17.54 7.08 9.51
C LEU A 244 17.13 6.74 8.08
N ASP A 245 16.35 7.61 7.43
CA ASP A 245 15.89 7.46 6.05
C ASP A 245 17.08 7.38 5.07
N GLU A 246 18.06 8.27 5.20
CA GLU A 246 19.28 8.23 4.37
C GLU A 246 20.15 7.00 4.66
N ALA A 247 20.24 6.56 5.92
CA ALA A 247 20.98 5.34 6.26
C ALA A 247 20.33 4.09 5.68
N MET A 248 18.99 3.98 5.76
CA MET A 248 18.23 2.90 5.12
C MET A 248 18.38 2.96 3.61
N LYS A 249 18.24 4.15 3.00
CA LYS A 249 18.47 4.37 1.57
C LYS A 249 19.87 3.94 1.13
N GLY A 250 20.89 4.17 1.95
CA GLY A 250 22.27 3.81 1.64
C GLY A 250 22.57 2.31 1.60
N VAL A 251 21.68 1.47 2.14
CA VAL A 251 21.88 0.02 2.22
C VAL A 251 20.90 -0.80 1.37
N VAL A 252 19.92 -0.15 0.73
CA VAL A 252 19.00 -0.79 -0.22
C VAL A 252 19.64 -0.99 -1.60
N GLY A 253 19.13 -1.94 -2.38
CA GLY A 253 19.65 -2.23 -3.72
C GLY A 253 19.40 -1.10 -4.72
N TRP A 254 20.13 -1.13 -5.84
CA TRP A 254 19.85 -0.28 -7.00
C TRP A 254 18.59 -0.78 -7.72
N GLY A 255 17.77 0.13 -8.25
CA GLY A 255 16.63 -0.21 -9.12
C GLY A 255 15.25 0.21 -8.62
N HIS A 256 15.14 0.74 -7.39
CA HIS A 256 13.87 1.28 -6.89
C HIS A 256 13.55 2.63 -7.53
N ALA A 257 12.29 2.84 -7.91
CA ALA A 257 11.87 4.02 -8.66
C ALA A 257 11.96 5.36 -7.92
N LEU A 258 12.02 5.32 -6.58
CA LEU A 258 12.18 6.51 -5.73
C LEU A 258 13.62 6.68 -5.20
N ASP A 259 14.58 5.97 -5.80
CA ASP A 259 15.92 5.73 -5.26
C ASP A 259 15.90 5.15 -3.84
N ARG A 260 14.77 4.54 -3.44
CA ARG A 260 14.51 4.01 -2.10
C ARG A 260 13.35 3.02 -2.15
N ASN A 261 13.33 2.11 -1.18
CA ASN A 261 12.20 1.21 -0.99
C ASN A 261 11.34 1.55 0.24
N TYR A 262 11.91 2.15 1.28
CA TYR A 262 11.16 2.35 2.53
C TYR A 262 10.44 3.70 2.57
N LEU A 263 9.20 3.65 3.05
CA LEU A 263 8.37 4.77 3.44
C LEU A 263 8.44 4.98 4.95
N THR A 264 9.18 5.98 5.38
CA THR A 264 9.34 6.47 6.75
C THR A 264 8.29 7.54 7.10
N PRO A 265 8.15 7.92 8.39
CA PRO A 265 7.20 8.96 8.81
C PRO A 265 7.42 10.33 8.17
N ILE A 266 8.63 10.66 7.70
CA ILE A 266 8.92 11.98 7.13
C ILE A 266 8.50 12.14 5.67
N GLN A 267 8.22 11.04 4.95
CA GLN A 267 7.76 11.05 3.54
C GLN A 267 6.26 11.33 3.39
N THR A 268 5.77 12.26 4.21
CA THR A 268 4.41 12.83 4.23
C THR A 268 3.73 13.00 2.86
N LEU A 269 4.38 13.63 1.87
CA LEU A 269 3.77 13.82 0.55
C LEU A 269 3.44 12.51 -0.16
N VAL A 270 4.34 11.53 -0.09
CA VAL A 270 4.11 10.20 -0.66
C VAL A 270 3.00 9.49 0.12
N ARG A 271 3.06 9.55 1.46
CA ARG A 271 2.07 8.92 2.33
C ARG A 271 0.67 9.47 2.11
N ARG A 272 0.50 10.78 1.91
CA ARG A 272 -0.80 11.42 1.61
C ARG A 272 -1.43 10.93 0.30
N ARG A 273 -0.68 10.31 -0.61
CA ARG A 273 -1.24 9.64 -1.80
C ARG A 273 -1.78 8.24 -1.51
N LEU A 274 -1.33 7.64 -0.41
CA LEU A 274 -1.61 6.27 0.01
C LEU A 274 -2.59 6.22 1.20
N LEU A 275 -2.92 7.38 1.75
CA LEU A 275 -3.84 7.58 2.85
C LEU A 275 -5.13 8.24 2.33
N ASP A 276 -6.22 7.87 2.96
CA ASP A 276 -7.55 8.47 2.91
C ASP A 276 -7.99 8.41 4.38
N THR A 277 -7.68 9.44 5.15
CA THR A 277 -7.77 9.41 6.62
C THR A 277 -9.19 9.73 7.10
N ASP A 278 -10.00 10.35 6.25
CA ASP A 278 -11.38 10.72 6.56
C ASP A 278 -12.42 9.80 5.92
N HIS A 279 -11.96 8.90 5.06
CA HIS A 279 -12.70 7.80 4.42
C HIS A 279 -13.67 8.28 3.35
N ASP A 280 -13.47 9.44 2.73
CA ASP A 280 -14.38 9.95 1.68
C ASP A 280 -14.10 9.34 0.28
N GLY A 281 -13.09 8.47 0.19
CA GLY A 281 -12.64 7.82 -1.03
C GLY A 281 -11.69 8.66 -1.88
N GLN A 282 -11.35 9.86 -1.42
CA GLN A 282 -10.33 10.72 -2.00
C GLN A 282 -9.03 10.55 -1.18
N ALA A 283 -7.91 10.39 -1.87
CA ALA A 283 -6.63 10.33 -1.17
C ALA A 283 -6.32 11.70 -0.55
N ASP A 284 -5.73 11.72 0.66
CA ASP A 284 -5.48 12.95 1.44
C ASP A 284 -4.70 14.05 0.67
N VAL A 285 -3.91 13.66 -0.34
CA VAL A 285 -3.16 14.58 -1.21
C VAL A 285 -4.08 15.49 -2.04
N LEU A 286 -5.30 15.02 -2.32
CA LEU A 286 -6.31 15.73 -3.08
C LEU A 286 -7.27 16.51 -2.16
N ASP A 287 -7.29 16.18 -0.88
CA ASP A 287 -8.18 16.81 0.09
C ASP A 287 -7.78 18.24 0.37
N ARG A 288 -8.82 19.08 0.46
CA ARG A 288 -8.69 20.44 0.97
C ARG A 288 -9.25 20.58 2.38
N LEU A 289 -10.16 19.69 2.75
CA LEU A 289 -10.92 19.69 4.00
C LEU A 289 -11.18 18.25 4.39
N VAL A 290 -11.30 18.01 5.69
CA VAL A 290 -11.70 16.72 6.24
C VAL A 290 -13.22 16.61 6.29
N ASP A 291 -13.80 15.51 5.80
CA ASP A 291 -15.23 15.22 5.91
C ASP A 291 -15.52 14.22 7.04
N PHE A 292 -16.18 14.71 8.09
CA PHE A 292 -16.63 13.87 9.22
C PHE A 292 -18.05 13.35 9.08
N ASN A 293 -18.77 13.72 8.02
CA ASN A 293 -20.20 13.43 7.85
C ASN A 293 -20.44 12.41 6.76
N LEU A 294 -19.66 11.33 6.76
CA LEU A 294 -19.78 10.24 5.82
C LEU A 294 -20.78 9.19 6.28
N MET A 295 -21.44 8.59 5.31
CA MET A 295 -22.43 7.54 5.48
C MET A 295 -21.93 6.31 4.76
N LYS A 296 -21.74 5.22 5.51
CA LYS A 296 -21.37 3.93 4.93
C LYS A 296 -22.49 3.43 4.01
N PRO A 297 -22.23 3.20 2.71
CA PRO A 297 -23.21 2.58 1.83
C PRO A 297 -23.64 1.22 2.36
N GLU A 298 -24.93 0.90 2.25
CA GLU A 298 -25.40 -0.46 2.53
C GLU A 298 -24.90 -1.38 1.41
N MET A 299 -24.05 -2.34 1.76
CA MET A 299 -23.52 -3.28 0.78
C MET A 299 -24.63 -4.20 0.26
N SER A 300 -24.62 -4.48 -1.04
CA SER A 300 -25.60 -5.38 -1.67
C SER A 300 -24.92 -6.37 -2.61
N THR A 301 -24.66 -7.58 -2.10
CA THR A 301 -24.00 -8.66 -2.86
C THR A 301 -24.85 -9.19 -4.02
N GLU A 302 -26.17 -8.95 -4.02
CA GLU A 302 -27.06 -9.33 -5.12
C GLU A 302 -27.02 -8.34 -6.28
N ASN A 303 -26.74 -7.06 -6.00
CA ASN A 303 -26.81 -5.98 -6.98
C ASN A 303 -25.43 -5.41 -7.33
N GLU A 304 -24.33 -6.12 -7.07
CA GLU A 304 -22.98 -5.56 -7.17
C GLU A 304 -22.69 -4.97 -8.54
N PHE A 305 -23.11 -5.64 -9.61
CA PHE A 305 -22.94 -5.19 -11.00
C PHE A 305 -24.19 -4.47 -11.57
N SER A 306 -25.07 -3.98 -10.70
CA SER A 306 -26.26 -3.22 -11.10
C SER A 306 -26.24 -1.84 -10.44
N PRO A 307 -26.59 -0.76 -11.18
CA PRO A 307 -26.59 0.57 -10.61
C PRO A 307 -27.72 0.72 -9.58
N VAL A 308 -27.36 1.03 -8.34
CA VAL A 308 -28.28 1.33 -7.25
C VAL A 308 -27.98 2.75 -6.77
N LYS A 309 -28.91 3.67 -7.03
CA LYS A 309 -28.75 5.05 -6.60
C LYS A 309 -28.64 5.11 -5.06
N PRO A 310 -27.60 5.74 -4.50
CA PRO A 310 -27.44 5.84 -3.07
C PRO A 310 -28.52 6.76 -2.47
N ASN A 311 -28.90 6.47 -1.23
CA ASN A 311 -29.86 7.29 -0.47
C ASN A 311 -29.25 8.60 0.05
N HIS A 312 -27.94 8.80 -0.13
CA HIS A 312 -27.19 9.98 0.27
C HIS A 312 -26.47 10.61 -0.93
N PRO A 313 -26.18 11.92 -0.88
CA PRO A 313 -25.31 12.57 -1.86
C PRO A 313 -23.95 11.87 -1.95
N ILE A 314 -23.38 11.80 -3.15
CA ILE A 314 -22.14 11.05 -3.39
C ILE A 314 -20.93 11.59 -2.59
N ASN A 315 -20.92 12.88 -2.25
CA ASN A 315 -19.90 13.53 -1.43
C ASN A 315 -20.13 13.36 0.08
N LYS A 316 -20.98 12.40 0.44
CA LYS A 316 -21.28 11.98 1.82
C LYS A 316 -21.20 10.46 1.94
N LEU A 317 -20.62 9.78 0.97
CA LEU A 317 -20.46 8.33 1.00
C LEU A 317 -19.07 8.02 1.55
N ASP A 318 -19.01 7.00 2.42
CA ASP A 318 -17.75 6.35 2.75
C ASP A 318 -17.16 5.71 1.49
N GLY A 319 -15.92 6.03 1.20
CA GLY A 319 -15.16 5.61 0.03
C GLY A 319 -13.94 4.76 0.35
N ILE A 320 -13.85 4.13 1.54
CA ILE A 320 -12.68 3.32 1.89
C ILE A 320 -12.41 2.17 0.91
N ASN A 321 -13.47 1.64 0.28
CA ASN A 321 -13.37 0.64 -0.77
C ASN A 321 -12.73 1.22 -2.05
N VAL A 322 -12.98 2.50 -2.37
CA VAL A 322 -12.35 3.22 -3.48
C VAL A 322 -10.84 3.32 -3.24
N GLN A 323 -10.43 3.74 -2.04
CA GLN A 323 -9.01 3.80 -1.68
C GLN A 323 -8.36 2.41 -1.74
N THR A 324 -9.04 1.39 -1.23
CA THR A 324 -8.54 0.01 -1.27
C THR A 324 -8.34 -0.50 -2.70
N ALA A 325 -9.28 -0.21 -3.60
CA ALA A 325 -9.19 -0.59 -5.01
C ALA A 325 -8.01 0.10 -5.72
N ALA A 326 -7.79 1.40 -5.47
CA ALA A 326 -6.64 2.12 -6.03
C ALA A 326 -5.31 1.55 -5.53
N MET A 327 -5.20 1.24 -4.23
CA MET A 327 -3.99 0.63 -3.67
C MET A 327 -3.74 -0.77 -4.23
N THR A 328 -4.81 -1.53 -4.46
CA THR A 328 -4.73 -2.86 -5.06
C THR A 328 -4.13 -2.79 -6.47
N ILE A 329 -4.60 -1.87 -7.31
CA ILE A 329 -3.99 -1.66 -8.64
C ILE A 329 -2.51 -1.32 -8.49
N ASN A 330 -2.18 -0.36 -7.63
CA ASN A 330 -0.79 0.06 -7.41
C ASN A 330 0.12 -1.04 -6.88
N THR A 331 -0.41 -2.06 -6.22
CA THR A 331 0.35 -3.24 -5.80
C THR A 331 0.54 -4.19 -6.97
N LEU A 332 -0.53 -4.53 -7.68
CA LEU A 332 -0.48 -5.52 -8.75
C LEU A 332 0.36 -5.09 -9.94
N VAL A 333 0.36 -3.80 -10.32
CA VAL A 333 1.19 -3.33 -11.44
C VAL A 333 2.68 -3.64 -11.25
N GLY A 334 3.16 -3.78 -10.00
CA GLY A 334 4.54 -4.17 -9.70
C GLY A 334 4.88 -5.63 -9.97
N TYR A 335 3.89 -6.47 -10.26
CA TYR A 335 4.03 -7.90 -10.57
C TYR A 335 3.40 -8.24 -11.93
N ASN A 336 3.30 -7.23 -12.80
CA ASN A 336 2.80 -7.35 -14.16
C ASN A 336 3.86 -6.73 -15.05
N THR A 337 4.63 -7.54 -15.79
CA THR A 337 5.73 -7.06 -16.63
C THR A 337 5.26 -6.18 -17.78
N THR A 338 4.00 -6.30 -18.19
CA THR A 338 3.39 -5.39 -19.16
C THR A 338 3.06 -4.01 -18.56
N LEU A 339 2.82 -3.93 -17.25
CA LEU A 339 2.45 -2.71 -16.53
C LEU A 339 3.57 -2.19 -15.61
N GLU A 340 4.74 -2.85 -15.56
CA GLU A 340 5.80 -2.56 -14.58
C GLU A 340 6.32 -1.12 -14.69
N SER A 341 6.29 -0.55 -15.90
CA SER A 341 6.64 0.85 -16.14
C SER A 341 5.79 1.80 -15.29
N LEU A 342 4.57 1.40 -14.91
CA LEU A 342 3.65 2.15 -14.05
C LEU A 342 3.89 1.94 -12.55
N ALA A 343 4.47 0.81 -12.15
CA ALA A 343 4.62 0.40 -10.75
C ALA A 343 5.44 1.41 -9.94
N SER A 344 6.46 1.96 -10.60
CA SER A 344 7.45 2.90 -10.10
C SER A 344 6.90 4.05 -9.23
N LEU A 345 5.65 4.48 -9.39
CA LEU A 345 5.15 5.70 -8.75
C LEU A 345 3.76 5.62 -8.12
N SER A 346 3.23 4.40 -7.89
CA SER A 346 1.85 4.20 -7.40
C SER A 346 0.86 5.12 -8.12
N ARG A 347 0.84 5.03 -9.45
CA ARG A 347 0.28 6.06 -10.34
C ARG A 347 -1.23 6.22 -10.22
N VAL A 348 -1.95 5.28 -9.61
CA VAL A 348 -3.39 5.38 -9.38
C VAL A 348 -3.66 6.04 -8.04
N VAL A 349 -4.44 7.11 -8.03
CA VAL A 349 -4.83 7.87 -6.83
C VAL A 349 -6.35 7.87 -6.73
N ALA A 350 -6.89 7.51 -5.57
CA ALA A 350 -8.33 7.53 -5.35
C ALA A 350 -8.87 8.99 -5.34
N ASP A 351 -9.96 9.25 -6.05
CA ASP A 351 -10.58 10.57 -6.21
C ASP A 351 -12.11 10.48 -5.97
N GLY A 352 -12.52 9.61 -5.05
CA GLY A 352 -13.89 9.47 -4.57
C GLY A 352 -14.89 9.06 -5.65
N PHE A 353 -16.09 9.63 -5.57
CA PHE A 353 -17.21 9.27 -6.41
C PHE A 353 -17.50 10.28 -7.54
N PHE A 354 -18.15 9.82 -8.60
CA PHE A 354 -18.76 10.68 -9.63
C PHE A 354 -20.26 10.41 -9.78
N VAL A 355 -21.01 11.44 -10.19
CA VAL A 355 -22.40 11.29 -10.63
C VAL A 355 -22.37 10.92 -12.12
N PRO A 356 -23.00 9.81 -12.54
CA PRO A 356 -22.98 9.41 -13.94
C PRO A 356 -23.69 10.45 -14.79
N ALA A 357 -23.10 10.81 -15.93
CA ALA A 357 -23.82 11.54 -16.95
C ALA A 357 -24.84 10.62 -17.64
N LYS A 358 -25.75 11.21 -18.41
CA LYS A 358 -26.69 10.44 -19.22
C LYS A 358 -25.92 9.52 -20.18
N GLY A 359 -26.20 8.23 -20.16
CA GLY A 359 -25.51 7.20 -20.94
C GLY A 359 -24.29 6.59 -20.26
N GLU A 360 -23.98 7.00 -19.02
CA GLU A 360 -22.88 6.46 -18.20
C GLU A 360 -23.39 5.74 -16.95
N GLU A 361 -24.70 5.47 -16.87
CA GLU A 361 -25.33 4.88 -15.69
C GLU A 361 -24.71 3.54 -15.30
N ASP A 362 -24.25 2.77 -16.28
CA ASP A 362 -23.62 1.45 -16.12
C ASP A 362 -22.08 1.51 -16.05
N VAL A 363 -21.47 2.69 -16.21
CA VAL A 363 -20.02 2.85 -16.09
C VAL A 363 -19.64 2.80 -14.61
N ILE A 364 -18.91 1.79 -14.17
CA ILE A 364 -18.55 1.61 -12.75
C ILE A 364 -17.39 2.53 -12.33
N VAL A 365 -16.35 2.62 -13.14
CA VAL A 365 -15.11 3.34 -12.81
C VAL A 365 -14.67 4.23 -13.95
N LYS A 366 -14.05 5.36 -13.61
CA LYS A 366 -13.35 6.24 -14.54
C LYS A 366 -11.94 6.48 -14.05
N PHE A 367 -10.99 6.44 -14.99
CA PHE A 367 -9.63 6.89 -14.78
C PHE A 367 -9.41 8.19 -15.53
N ILE A 368 -8.99 9.22 -14.81
CA ILE A 368 -8.75 10.55 -15.37
C ILE A 368 -7.25 10.81 -15.28
N GLU A 369 -6.60 10.95 -16.42
CA GLU A 369 -5.19 11.36 -16.48
C GLU A 369 -4.97 12.69 -15.76
N ASP A 370 -3.99 12.73 -14.87
CA ASP A 370 -3.45 13.96 -14.31
C ASP A 370 -2.42 14.56 -15.27
N LYS A 371 -2.94 15.22 -16.31
CA LYS A 371 -2.12 15.86 -17.36
C LYS A 371 -1.19 16.96 -16.82
N ASP A 372 -1.50 17.51 -15.66
CA ASP A 372 -0.68 18.53 -15.00
C ASP A 372 0.50 17.93 -14.22
N GLN A 373 0.59 16.59 -14.12
CA GLN A 373 1.62 15.86 -13.37
C GLN A 373 1.75 16.31 -11.91
N LYS A 374 0.72 16.94 -11.34
CA LYS A 374 0.71 17.44 -9.95
C LYS A 374 0.76 16.32 -8.93
N LEU A 375 0.30 15.14 -9.33
CA LEU A 375 0.28 13.94 -8.51
C LEU A 375 1.53 13.07 -8.70
N LEU A 376 2.43 13.38 -9.64
CA LEU A 376 3.70 12.65 -9.76
C LEU A 376 4.59 12.89 -8.53
N MET A 377 5.28 11.85 -8.08
CA MET A 377 6.31 12.04 -7.04
C MET A 377 7.54 12.71 -7.63
N LYS A 378 8.06 13.74 -6.95
CA LYS A 378 9.34 14.37 -7.31
C LYS A 378 10.46 13.32 -7.31
N GLY A 379 11.19 13.23 -8.42
CA GLY A 379 12.23 12.20 -8.65
C GLY A 379 11.99 11.38 -9.93
N SER A 380 10.79 11.44 -10.51
CA SER A 380 10.48 10.81 -11.79
C SER A 380 11.20 11.52 -12.95
N SER A 381 12.09 10.84 -13.66
CA SER A 381 12.53 11.28 -14.99
C SER A 381 11.50 10.90 -16.05
N GLY A 382 10.95 11.89 -16.76
CA GLY A 382 10.19 11.71 -18.01
C GLY A 382 8.75 11.17 -17.89
N THR A 383 7.85 11.74 -18.69
CA THR A 383 6.56 11.20 -19.23
C THR A 383 5.55 10.45 -18.35
N ALA A 384 5.80 10.20 -17.07
CA ALA A 384 4.87 9.45 -16.22
C ALA A 384 3.52 10.17 -16.10
N THR A 385 2.43 9.43 -16.21
CA THR A 385 1.07 9.95 -16.02
C THR A 385 0.47 9.31 -14.77
N ALA A 386 -0.02 10.14 -13.84
CA ALA A 386 -0.83 9.66 -12.73
C ALA A 386 -2.30 9.61 -13.18
N PHE A 387 -3.08 8.71 -12.59
CA PHE A 387 -4.49 8.51 -12.89
C PHE A 387 -5.31 8.72 -11.63
N ARG A 388 -6.31 9.60 -11.72
CA ARG A 388 -7.33 9.75 -10.69
C ARG A 388 -8.44 8.75 -10.95
N MET A 389 -8.65 7.84 -10.01
CA MET A 389 -9.69 6.82 -10.08
C MET A 389 -10.95 7.32 -9.38
N LYS A 390 -12.06 7.40 -10.11
CA LYS A 390 -13.39 7.72 -9.56
C LYS A 390 -14.35 6.56 -9.75
N ILE A 391 -15.20 6.32 -8.77
CA ILE A 391 -16.26 5.30 -8.83
C ILE A 391 -17.62 5.97 -9.03
N ASN A 392 -18.47 5.38 -9.86
CA ASN A 392 -19.83 5.86 -10.03
C ASN A 392 -20.59 5.68 -8.71
N GLY A 393 -21.18 6.74 -8.20
CA GLY A 393 -21.90 6.71 -6.92
C GLY A 393 -23.04 5.69 -6.87
N ASN A 394 -23.60 5.30 -8.03
CA ASN A 394 -24.60 4.22 -8.13
C ASN A 394 -24.02 2.81 -7.87
N PHE A 395 -22.72 2.67 -7.69
CA PHE A 395 -22.05 1.40 -7.37
C PHE A 395 -21.34 1.44 -6.01
N ALA A 396 -21.65 2.44 -5.18
CA ALA A 396 -21.05 2.57 -3.85
C ALA A 396 -21.40 1.40 -2.90
N HIS A 397 -22.44 0.61 -3.21
CA HIS A 397 -22.83 -0.59 -2.49
C HIS A 397 -22.02 -1.85 -2.85
N MET A 398 -21.13 -1.77 -3.85
CA MET A 398 -20.25 -2.89 -4.20
C MET A 398 -19.36 -3.27 -3.01
N SER A 399 -19.16 -4.57 -2.84
CA SER A 399 -18.20 -5.05 -1.86
C SER A 399 -16.74 -4.69 -2.27
N GLU A 400 -15.82 -4.79 -1.32
CA GLU A 400 -14.41 -4.52 -1.55
C GLU A 400 -13.82 -5.42 -2.65
N GLU A 401 -14.10 -6.72 -2.61
CA GLU A 401 -13.63 -7.71 -3.58
C GLU A 401 -14.12 -7.44 -5.00
N VAL A 402 -15.39 -7.08 -5.20
CA VAL A 402 -15.89 -6.70 -6.54
C VAL A 402 -15.19 -5.45 -7.05
N LEU A 403 -15.08 -4.42 -6.19
CA LEU A 403 -14.51 -3.15 -6.61
C LEU A 403 -13.02 -3.30 -6.97
N ARG A 404 -12.23 -4.05 -6.19
CA ARG A 404 -10.85 -4.40 -6.54
C ARG A 404 -10.78 -5.10 -7.91
N THR A 405 -11.59 -6.13 -8.11
CA THR A 405 -11.58 -6.92 -9.35
C THR A 405 -11.97 -6.11 -10.58
N VAL A 406 -13.07 -5.35 -10.54
CA VAL A 406 -13.54 -4.59 -11.70
C VAL A 406 -12.61 -3.41 -12.04
N THR A 407 -12.06 -2.74 -11.03
CA THR A 407 -11.14 -1.62 -11.26
C THR A 407 -9.81 -2.10 -11.84
N CYS A 408 -9.32 -3.27 -11.44
CA CYS A 408 -8.17 -3.91 -12.09
C CYS A 408 -8.45 -4.18 -13.58
N TYR A 409 -9.58 -4.82 -13.90
CA TYR A 409 -9.97 -5.07 -15.28
C TYR A 409 -10.02 -3.78 -16.12
N GLU A 410 -10.73 -2.76 -15.64
CA GLU A 410 -10.92 -1.50 -16.37
C GLU A 410 -9.64 -0.68 -16.47
N PHE A 411 -8.76 -0.72 -15.45
CA PHE A 411 -7.46 -0.09 -15.53
C PHE A 411 -6.57 -0.76 -16.59
N ASN A 412 -6.56 -2.09 -16.63
CA ASN A 412 -5.81 -2.84 -17.62
C ASN A 412 -6.28 -2.51 -19.05
N LYS A 413 -7.60 -2.51 -19.25
CA LYS A 413 -8.23 -2.13 -20.51
C LYS A 413 -7.85 -0.71 -20.93
N LEU A 414 -7.95 0.26 -20.03
CA LEU A 414 -7.51 1.64 -20.30
C LEU A 414 -6.06 1.67 -20.78
N MET A 415 -5.16 0.96 -20.10
CA MET A 415 -3.74 0.98 -20.44
C MET A 415 -3.48 0.36 -21.81
N ALA A 416 -4.15 -0.75 -22.13
CA ALA A 416 -4.05 -1.38 -23.45
C ALA A 416 -4.61 -0.49 -24.57
N GLU A 417 -5.70 0.25 -24.31
CA GLU A 417 -6.29 1.17 -25.28
C GLU A 417 -5.46 2.46 -25.47
N THR A 418 -4.81 2.93 -24.41
CA THR A 418 -4.07 4.20 -24.41
C THR A 418 -2.62 4.03 -24.86
N TYR A 419 -1.98 2.90 -24.54
CA TYR A 419 -0.56 2.66 -24.78
C TYR A 419 -0.29 1.29 -25.44
N PRO A 420 -0.97 0.93 -26.56
CA PRO A 420 -0.93 -0.43 -27.12
C PRO A 420 0.47 -0.91 -27.48
N GLU A 421 1.36 -0.02 -27.94
CA GLU A 421 2.75 -0.35 -28.32
C GLU A 421 3.65 -0.66 -27.12
N GLU A 422 3.34 -0.10 -25.94
CA GLU A 422 4.04 -0.42 -24.69
C GLU A 422 3.44 -1.66 -24.01
N TYR A 423 2.27 -2.12 -24.48
CA TYR A 423 1.42 -3.08 -23.79
C TYR A 423 1.53 -4.51 -24.33
N PHE A 424 1.76 -4.68 -25.63
CA PHE A 424 1.83 -5.99 -26.25
C PHE A 424 3.15 -6.15 -26.99
N ASP A 425 4.10 -6.86 -26.37
CA ASP A 425 5.27 -7.38 -27.09
C ASP A 425 4.84 -8.32 -28.23
N GLU A 426 5.74 -8.51 -29.21
CA GLU A 426 5.58 -9.51 -30.27
C GLU A 426 5.42 -10.91 -29.66
N GLY A 427 4.19 -11.44 -29.69
CA GLY A 427 3.85 -12.79 -29.22
C GLY A 427 3.16 -13.60 -30.31
N ASP A 428 3.20 -14.93 -30.18
CA ASP A 428 2.47 -15.86 -31.05
C ASP A 428 0.96 -15.82 -30.73
N TRP A 429 0.27 -14.80 -31.23
CA TRP A 429 -1.16 -14.61 -31.04
C TRP A 429 -1.99 -15.44 -32.05
N PRO A 430 -3.15 -15.99 -31.65
CA PRO A 430 -4.06 -16.65 -32.59
C PRO A 430 -4.48 -15.71 -33.73
N GLU A 431 -4.73 -16.28 -34.91
CA GLU A 431 -5.24 -15.51 -36.04
C GLU A 431 -6.56 -14.80 -35.67
N GLY A 432 -6.62 -13.49 -35.93
CA GLY A 432 -7.78 -12.64 -35.61
C GLY A 432 -7.83 -12.13 -34.17
N PHE A 433 -6.85 -12.40 -33.32
CA PHE A 433 -6.77 -11.84 -31.96
C PHE A 433 -6.25 -10.40 -32.00
N ASN A 434 -7.18 -9.44 -32.11
CA ASN A 434 -6.88 -8.01 -32.16
C ASN A 434 -6.49 -7.45 -30.78
N ASP A 435 -6.08 -6.18 -30.72
CA ASP A 435 -5.63 -5.56 -29.46
C ASP A 435 -6.73 -5.47 -28.40
N GLN A 436 -8.01 -5.40 -28.80
CA GLN A 436 -9.13 -5.45 -27.85
C GLN A 436 -9.25 -6.82 -27.19
N ALA A 437 -9.11 -7.91 -27.96
CA ALA A 437 -9.15 -9.27 -27.43
C ALA A 437 -8.00 -9.52 -26.44
N LYS A 438 -6.79 -9.03 -26.78
CA LYS A 438 -5.63 -9.08 -25.87
C LYS A 438 -5.86 -8.26 -24.60
N ALA A 439 -6.42 -7.06 -24.72
CA ALA A 439 -6.75 -6.19 -23.58
C ALA A 439 -7.77 -6.85 -22.64
N ARG A 440 -8.82 -7.46 -23.20
CA ARG A 440 -9.81 -8.20 -22.39
C ARG A 440 -9.16 -9.37 -21.65
N LEU A 441 -8.35 -10.16 -22.34
CA LEU A 441 -7.69 -11.31 -21.74
C LEU A 441 -6.74 -10.86 -20.61
N MET A 442 -5.90 -9.85 -20.87
CA MET A 442 -4.99 -9.30 -19.88
C MET A 442 -5.74 -8.72 -18.68
N GLY A 443 -6.84 -7.99 -18.92
CA GLY A 443 -7.68 -7.47 -17.87
C GLY A 443 -8.27 -8.57 -16.99
N LEU A 444 -8.68 -9.70 -17.58
CA LEU A 444 -9.17 -10.86 -16.83
C LEU A 444 -8.07 -11.49 -15.97
N VAL A 445 -6.85 -11.67 -16.50
CA VAL A 445 -5.70 -12.15 -15.72
C VAL A 445 -5.41 -11.23 -14.55
N PHE A 446 -5.30 -9.93 -14.81
CA PHE A 446 -4.98 -8.92 -13.79
C PHE A 446 -6.07 -8.83 -12.71
N ALA A 447 -7.35 -8.95 -13.09
CA ALA A 447 -8.48 -8.96 -12.17
C ALA A 447 -8.52 -10.24 -11.31
N ALA A 448 -8.17 -11.38 -11.90
CA ALA A 448 -8.16 -12.68 -11.23
C ALA A 448 -7.11 -12.76 -10.11
N SER A 449 -5.95 -12.13 -10.26
CA SER A 449 -4.88 -12.14 -9.25
C SER A 449 -5.31 -11.60 -7.87
N ASN A 450 -6.42 -10.87 -7.78
CA ASN A 450 -6.97 -10.37 -6.51
C ASN A 450 -7.85 -11.34 -5.74
N LEU A 451 -8.27 -12.44 -6.39
CA LEU A 451 -9.23 -13.41 -5.87
C LEU A 451 -8.52 -14.47 -5.01
N VAL A 452 -9.26 -15.08 -4.09
CA VAL A 452 -8.80 -16.05 -3.10
C VAL A 452 -9.04 -17.47 -3.61
N PHE A 453 -7.99 -18.29 -3.48
CA PHE A 453 -8.01 -19.71 -3.77
C PHE A 453 -7.80 -20.48 -2.48
N ASP A 454 -8.69 -21.43 -2.21
CA ASP A 454 -8.45 -22.39 -1.16
C ASP A 454 -7.47 -23.43 -1.71
N MET A 455 -6.23 -23.36 -1.23
CA MET A 455 -5.16 -24.31 -1.53
C MET A 455 -5.14 -25.36 -0.43
N ASN A 456 -5.97 -26.39 -0.55
CA ASN A 456 -5.80 -27.61 0.23
C ASN A 456 -5.03 -28.63 -0.61
N ASP A 457 -4.19 -29.45 0.03
CA ASP A 457 -3.15 -30.34 -0.56
C ASP A 457 -3.53 -31.17 -1.80
N ASN A 458 -4.80 -31.23 -2.21
CA ASN A 458 -5.26 -31.90 -3.43
C ASN A 458 -6.40 -31.19 -4.21
N TYR A 459 -6.80 -29.96 -3.83
CA TYR A 459 -7.89 -29.23 -4.48
C TYR A 459 -7.55 -27.75 -4.64
N TRP A 460 -7.58 -27.29 -5.90
CA TRP A 460 -7.46 -25.89 -6.28
C TRP A 460 -8.85 -25.35 -6.59
N SER A 461 -9.56 -24.87 -5.57
CA SER A 461 -10.90 -24.29 -5.77
C SER A 461 -10.92 -22.84 -5.34
N MET A 462 -11.48 -21.97 -6.18
CA MET A 462 -11.75 -20.59 -5.80
C MET A 462 -12.69 -20.56 -4.59
N HIS A 463 -12.46 -19.63 -3.67
CA HIS A 463 -13.39 -19.40 -2.57
C HIS A 463 -14.81 -19.12 -3.14
N PRO A 464 -15.89 -19.71 -2.60
CA PRO A 464 -17.22 -19.64 -3.21
C PRO A 464 -17.71 -18.21 -3.48
N ARG A 465 -17.35 -17.27 -2.60
CA ARG A 465 -17.66 -15.85 -2.79
C ARG A 465 -16.97 -15.27 -4.01
N ASP A 466 -15.70 -15.57 -4.20
CA ASP A 466 -14.90 -15.04 -5.29
C ASP A 466 -15.28 -15.67 -6.63
N LYS A 467 -15.84 -16.89 -6.60
CA LYS A 467 -16.52 -17.45 -7.76
C LYS A 467 -17.71 -16.62 -8.21
N VAL A 468 -18.55 -16.16 -7.28
CA VAL A 468 -19.65 -15.26 -7.63
C VAL A 468 -19.14 -13.94 -8.21
N VAL A 469 -18.04 -13.40 -7.65
CA VAL A 469 -17.39 -12.19 -8.20
C VAL A 469 -16.91 -12.42 -9.63
N TRP A 470 -16.18 -13.52 -9.87
CA TRP A 470 -15.66 -13.89 -11.18
C TRP A 470 -16.78 -14.09 -12.20
N ASP A 471 -17.78 -14.91 -11.89
CA ASP A 471 -18.88 -15.21 -12.81
C ASP A 471 -19.67 -13.95 -13.19
N ASN A 472 -19.80 -12.97 -12.28
CA ASN A 472 -20.45 -11.70 -12.57
C ASN A 472 -19.54 -10.72 -13.32
N LEU A 473 -18.22 -10.74 -13.08
CA LEU A 473 -17.26 -10.01 -13.91
C LEU A 473 -17.34 -10.48 -15.37
N LEU A 474 -17.33 -11.79 -15.62
CA LEU A 474 -17.42 -12.33 -16.99
C LEU A 474 -18.68 -11.84 -17.73
N LYS A 475 -19.83 -11.82 -17.04
CA LYS A 475 -21.08 -11.26 -17.58
C LYS A 475 -20.96 -9.76 -17.86
N TYR A 476 -20.37 -9.00 -16.94
CA TYR A 476 -20.18 -7.56 -17.08
C TYR A 476 -19.31 -7.22 -18.30
N VAL A 477 -18.23 -7.97 -18.52
CA VAL A 477 -17.32 -7.74 -19.65
C VAL A 477 -17.79 -8.39 -20.95
N GLY A 478 -18.86 -9.20 -20.91
CA GLY A 478 -19.47 -9.83 -22.08
C GLY A 478 -18.72 -11.05 -22.62
N VAL A 479 -18.00 -11.80 -21.78
CA VAL A 479 -17.28 -13.02 -22.17
C VAL A 479 -17.98 -14.27 -21.63
N PRO A 480 -17.81 -15.46 -22.26
CA PRO A 480 -18.43 -16.70 -21.80
C PRO A 480 -17.88 -17.12 -20.43
N ASP A 481 -18.51 -18.15 -19.85
CA ASP A 481 -18.04 -18.77 -18.61
C ASP A 481 -16.67 -19.41 -18.84
N ILE A 482 -15.62 -18.68 -18.46
CA ILE A 482 -14.24 -19.14 -18.47
C ILE A 482 -13.96 -19.70 -17.09
N ASP A 483 -13.61 -20.98 -17.05
CA ASP A 483 -13.29 -21.66 -15.79
C ASP A 483 -12.10 -20.96 -15.11
N PRO A 484 -12.33 -20.31 -13.95
CA PRO A 484 -11.27 -19.62 -13.23
C PRO A 484 -10.14 -20.58 -12.86
N GLU A 485 -10.42 -21.85 -12.55
CA GLU A 485 -9.36 -22.80 -12.17
C GLU A 485 -8.28 -22.96 -13.24
N LYS A 486 -8.61 -22.81 -14.53
CA LYS A 486 -7.63 -22.84 -15.63
C LYS A 486 -6.62 -21.70 -15.49
N LEU A 487 -7.12 -20.50 -15.19
CA LEU A 487 -6.31 -19.31 -15.01
C LEU A 487 -5.41 -19.43 -13.77
N PHE A 488 -5.92 -20.00 -12.68
CA PHE A 488 -5.16 -20.15 -11.44
C PHE A 488 -4.15 -21.29 -11.44
N LYS A 489 -4.50 -22.45 -12.02
CA LYS A 489 -3.52 -23.53 -12.25
C LYS A 489 -2.36 -23.03 -13.10
N PHE A 490 -2.60 -22.07 -13.98
CA PHE A 490 -1.52 -21.43 -14.71
C PHE A 490 -0.72 -20.44 -13.85
N ILE A 491 -1.38 -19.44 -13.24
CA ILE A 491 -0.71 -18.42 -12.41
C ILE A 491 0.12 -19.05 -11.28
N TYR A 492 -0.36 -20.14 -10.67
CA TYR A 492 0.24 -20.74 -9.46
C TYR A 492 0.78 -22.17 -9.63
N GLY A 493 0.41 -22.91 -10.68
CA GLY A 493 0.61 -24.36 -10.75
C GLY A 493 1.44 -24.91 -11.92
N ILE A 494 1.66 -24.18 -13.01
CA ILE A 494 2.35 -24.70 -14.21
C ILE A 494 3.38 -23.67 -14.69
N GLY A 495 4.58 -23.73 -14.11
CA GLY A 495 5.72 -22.95 -14.60
C GLY A 495 6.66 -22.42 -13.52
N SER A 496 6.95 -23.18 -12.46
CA SER A 496 8.10 -22.90 -11.58
C SER A 496 9.41 -23.38 -12.21
N ASP A 497 9.62 -23.11 -13.50
CA ASP A 497 10.99 -22.91 -13.96
C ASP A 497 11.35 -21.58 -13.33
N GLY A 498 12.26 -21.55 -12.34
CA GLY A 498 12.46 -20.49 -11.33
C GLY A 498 12.76 -19.05 -11.80
N ASP A 499 12.37 -18.68 -13.02
CA ASP A 499 12.40 -17.36 -13.67
C ASP A 499 11.00 -16.68 -13.77
N THR A 500 9.92 -17.32 -13.31
CA THR A 500 8.53 -16.78 -13.40
C THR A 500 8.08 -15.97 -12.18
N HIS A 501 8.93 -15.82 -11.16
CA HIS A 501 8.56 -15.27 -9.84
C HIS A 501 8.11 -13.80 -9.80
N HIS A 502 7.93 -13.13 -10.94
CA HIS A 502 7.54 -11.72 -11.04
C HIS A 502 6.37 -11.45 -12.00
N ASP A 503 5.78 -12.48 -12.64
CA ASP A 503 4.74 -12.34 -13.68
C ASP A 503 3.31 -12.68 -13.19
N TYR A 504 3.09 -12.84 -11.88
CA TYR A 504 1.84 -13.41 -11.32
C TYR A 504 0.56 -12.66 -11.67
N THR A 505 0.67 -11.42 -12.14
CA THR A 505 -0.48 -10.58 -12.42
C THR A 505 -0.60 -10.22 -13.90
N GLY A 506 0.23 -10.81 -14.75
CA GLY A 506 0.11 -10.78 -16.21
C GLY A 506 1.40 -10.44 -16.94
N SER A 507 1.59 -11.09 -18.08
CA SER A 507 2.65 -10.85 -19.07
C SER A 507 2.24 -11.45 -20.42
N THR A 508 2.87 -11.06 -21.53
CA THR A 508 2.61 -11.69 -22.84
C THR A 508 2.79 -13.22 -22.80
N ARG A 509 3.78 -13.70 -22.04
CA ARG A 509 4.00 -15.14 -21.80
C ARG A 509 2.85 -15.78 -21.03
N VAL A 510 2.37 -15.12 -19.98
CA VAL A 510 1.22 -15.60 -19.19
C VAL A 510 -0.03 -15.74 -20.07
N LEU A 511 -0.26 -14.76 -20.94
CA LEU A 511 -1.40 -14.77 -21.85
C LEU A 511 -1.31 -15.88 -22.89
N SER A 512 -0.14 -16.11 -23.47
CA SER A 512 0.03 -17.13 -24.51
C SER A 512 -0.18 -18.55 -23.96
N GLU A 513 0.25 -18.83 -22.73
CA GLU A 513 -0.02 -20.11 -22.08
C GLU A 513 -1.49 -20.26 -21.65
N PHE A 514 -2.09 -19.19 -21.10
CA PHE A 514 -3.50 -19.23 -20.74
C PHE A 514 -4.39 -19.49 -21.98
N LEU A 515 -4.06 -18.90 -23.12
CA LEU A 515 -4.75 -19.16 -24.40
C LEU A 515 -4.74 -20.64 -24.79
N LYS A 516 -3.67 -21.39 -24.50
CA LYS A 516 -3.61 -22.84 -24.81
C LYS A 516 -4.57 -23.67 -23.97
N MET A 517 -5.05 -23.12 -22.85
CA MET A 517 -6.01 -23.78 -21.95
C MET A 517 -7.47 -23.46 -22.31
N LEU A 518 -7.69 -22.46 -23.17
CA LEU A 518 -9.01 -22.07 -23.63
C LEU A 518 -9.47 -22.95 -24.80
N THR A 519 -10.77 -23.21 -24.82
CA THR A 519 -11.48 -23.86 -25.91
C THR A 519 -11.59 -22.91 -27.10
N PRO A 520 -11.79 -23.43 -28.32
CA PRO A 520 -12.03 -22.59 -29.50
C PRO A 520 -13.19 -21.60 -29.32
N ASP A 521 -14.26 -22.00 -28.63
CA ASP A 521 -15.42 -21.16 -28.37
C ASP A 521 -15.10 -20.02 -27.39
N GLU A 522 -14.32 -20.30 -26.32
CA GLU A 522 -13.81 -19.27 -25.40
C GLU A 522 -12.91 -18.27 -26.13
N ILE A 523 -12.02 -18.75 -27.02
CA ILE A 523 -11.13 -17.90 -27.82
C ILE A 523 -11.92 -17.03 -28.79
N GLU A 524 -12.89 -17.58 -29.50
CA GLU A 524 -13.68 -16.83 -30.47
C GLU A 524 -14.53 -15.76 -29.79
N ALA A 525 -15.07 -16.04 -28.60
CA ALA A 525 -15.82 -15.06 -27.85
C ALA A 525 -14.95 -13.91 -27.32
N LEU A 526 -13.68 -14.16 -26.97
CA LEU A 526 -12.74 -13.09 -26.59
C LEU A 526 -12.44 -12.11 -27.74
N LYS A 527 -12.58 -12.56 -29.00
CA LYS A 527 -12.34 -11.73 -30.20
C LYS A 527 -13.49 -10.77 -30.53
N GLN A 528 -14.72 -11.09 -30.14
CA GLN A 528 -15.93 -10.29 -30.35
C GLN A 528 -16.01 -9.21 -29.27
#